data_AF-A0A0P4WM27-F1
#
_entry.id   AF-A0A0P4WM27-F1
#
_cell.length_a   1.000
_cell.length_b   1.000
_cell.length_c   1.000
_cell.angle_alpha   90.00
_cell.angle_beta   90.00
_cell.angle_gamma   90.00
#
_symmetry.space_group_name_H-M   'P 1'
#
loop_
_entity.id
_entity.type
_entity.pdbx_description
1 polymer ?
#
loop_
_entity_poly.entity_id
_entity_poly.type
_entity_poly.pdbx_seq_one_letter_code
_entity_poly.pdbx_strand_id
1 'polypeptide(L)'
;MESHAERRRQENEPHTEIAVAYFTKVLDAGWDEEMVRHVHGAIITNAINTYGARREALRGLYTTLYLMNHSCCPNVTIRSEPDGTVYARAAVPIKKGQPLLFSYLPPSDPLWRRQGDLTSLYYFRCNCERCIDHTELGTYFSSPLCPQCSGGFLEPYEGGGRPWSCPECGEEQPEEEVARQAEEYVKRIQKESTDMEAALQMLTDAANTFHTNHFVWLTAAQMVLHHLQDSTTPHTLSVRRDLWQRIIGLYQRLEPGATRRKGESGARGRDGKSNSLTMHASLHSHLTNAAAHRCVAVQRRPGGEGGGGGTDGCLREKDAQQGAGGGTEPRRHHAGRLHQDPGARAAGIHGAAVAGGGEEGA
;
A
#
# COMPACT_ATOMS: atom_id res chain seq x y z
N MET A 1 -12.81 15.70 -17.23
CA MET A 1 -12.29 14.89 -16.09
C MET A 1 -13.32 13.80 -15.84
N GLU A 2 -12.88 12.57 -15.56
CA GLU A 2 -13.80 11.48 -15.24
C GLU A 2 -14.57 11.81 -13.94
N SER A 3 -15.87 11.58 -13.92
CA SER A 3 -16.71 11.89 -12.75
C SER A 3 -17.40 10.66 -12.17
N HIS A 4 -17.47 9.57 -12.93
CA HIS A 4 -18.24 8.38 -12.61
C HIS A 4 -19.70 8.68 -12.20
N ALA A 5 -20.27 9.78 -12.72
CA ALA A 5 -21.57 10.29 -12.30
C ALA A 5 -22.70 9.25 -12.45
N GLU A 6 -22.64 8.42 -13.49
CA GLU A 6 -23.62 7.33 -13.70
C GLU A 6 -23.50 6.23 -12.64
N ARG A 7 -22.28 5.75 -12.35
CA ARG A 7 -22.04 4.74 -11.31
C ARG A 7 -22.44 5.26 -9.93
N ARG A 8 -22.03 6.48 -9.59
CA ARG A 8 -22.39 7.15 -8.32
C ARG A 8 -23.90 7.34 -8.15
N ARG A 9 -24.61 7.61 -9.26
CA ARG A 9 -26.08 7.68 -9.28
C ARG A 9 -26.71 6.33 -8.94
N GLN A 10 -26.19 5.23 -9.50
CA GLN A 10 -26.70 3.88 -9.20
C GLN A 10 -26.46 3.47 -7.75
N GLU A 11 -25.36 3.95 -7.15
CA GLU A 11 -24.99 3.67 -5.75
C GLU A 11 -25.73 4.56 -4.73
N ASN A 12 -26.50 5.57 -5.19
CA ASN A 12 -27.14 6.57 -4.33
C ASN A 12 -26.18 7.17 -3.29
N GLU A 13 -24.99 7.58 -3.75
CA GLU A 13 -23.93 8.10 -2.88
C GLU A 13 -24.42 9.34 -2.09
N PRO A 14 -24.53 9.28 -0.75
CA PRO A 14 -25.23 10.30 0.04
C PRO A 14 -24.66 11.71 -0.10
N HIS A 15 -23.34 11.86 -0.18
CA HIS A 15 -22.72 13.19 -0.29
C HIS A 15 -23.08 13.86 -1.62
N THR A 16 -23.17 13.09 -2.70
CA THR A 16 -23.60 13.58 -4.01
C THR A 16 -25.06 14.00 -4.00
N GLU A 17 -25.96 13.22 -3.39
CA GLU A 17 -27.37 13.61 -3.29
C GLU A 17 -27.57 14.87 -2.45
N ILE A 18 -26.82 15.01 -1.35
CA ILE A 18 -26.83 16.22 -0.53
C ILE A 18 -26.34 17.42 -1.33
N ALA A 19 -25.24 17.28 -2.09
CA ALA A 19 -24.72 18.35 -2.93
C ALA A 19 -25.74 18.77 -4.00
N VAL A 20 -26.37 17.81 -4.68
CA VAL A 20 -27.44 18.08 -5.66
C VAL A 20 -28.58 18.86 -5.00
N ALA A 21 -29.15 18.34 -3.92
CA ALA A 21 -30.27 19.00 -3.24
C ALA A 21 -29.90 20.42 -2.74
N TYR A 22 -28.68 20.61 -2.23
CA TYR A 22 -28.23 21.91 -1.78
C TYR A 22 -28.16 22.92 -2.93
N PHE A 23 -27.47 22.59 -4.02
CA PHE A 23 -27.25 23.55 -5.11
C PHE A 23 -28.52 23.79 -5.95
N THR A 24 -29.39 22.79 -6.10
CA THR A 24 -30.58 22.92 -6.95
C THR A 24 -31.84 23.35 -6.19
N LYS A 25 -31.96 23.05 -4.89
CA LYS A 25 -33.19 23.35 -4.11
C LYS A 25 -32.99 24.39 -3.03
N VAL A 26 -31.85 24.38 -2.34
CA VAL A 26 -31.59 25.31 -1.21
C VAL A 26 -31.02 26.63 -1.71
N LEU A 27 -29.95 26.56 -2.50
CA LEU A 27 -29.32 27.75 -3.08
C LEU A 27 -30.10 28.27 -4.29
N ASP A 28 -30.86 27.39 -4.96
CA ASP A 28 -31.56 27.66 -6.22
C ASP A 28 -30.64 28.36 -7.24
N ALA A 29 -29.43 27.80 -7.41
CA ALA A 29 -28.36 28.44 -8.19
C ALA A 29 -28.62 28.45 -9.71
N GLY A 30 -29.75 27.93 -10.17
CA GLY A 30 -30.07 27.75 -11.59
C GLY A 30 -29.24 26.68 -12.30
N TRP A 31 -28.59 25.80 -11.55
CA TRP A 31 -27.80 24.68 -12.10
C TRP A 31 -28.65 23.42 -12.20
N ASP A 32 -28.49 22.68 -13.29
CA ASP A 32 -29.16 21.40 -13.45
C ASP A 32 -28.53 20.31 -12.56
N GLU A 33 -29.33 19.32 -12.15
CA GLU A 33 -28.87 18.25 -11.26
C GLU A 33 -27.75 17.40 -11.87
N GLU A 34 -27.73 17.24 -13.20
CA GLU A 34 -26.72 16.43 -13.88
C GLU A 34 -25.35 17.12 -13.87
N MET A 35 -25.32 18.44 -14.05
CA MET A 35 -24.15 19.29 -13.96
C MET A 35 -23.58 19.25 -12.55
N VAL A 36 -24.42 19.44 -11.52
CA VAL A 36 -23.97 19.36 -10.12
C VAL A 36 -23.38 17.99 -9.83
N ARG A 37 -24.04 16.92 -10.27
CA ARG A 37 -23.58 15.53 -10.09
C ARG A 37 -22.27 15.27 -10.83
N HIS A 38 -22.13 15.76 -12.06
CA HIS A 38 -20.90 15.64 -12.85
C HIS A 38 -19.73 16.38 -12.19
N VAL A 39 -19.93 17.64 -11.80
CA VAL A 39 -18.88 18.46 -11.16
C VAL A 39 -18.48 17.87 -9.80
N HIS A 40 -19.45 17.47 -8.98
CA HIS A 40 -19.18 16.84 -7.69
C HIS A 40 -18.39 15.52 -7.85
N GLY A 41 -18.82 14.66 -8.79
CA GLY A 41 -18.11 13.43 -9.11
C GLY A 41 -16.69 13.67 -9.62
N ALA A 42 -16.49 14.69 -10.46
CA ALA A 42 -15.17 15.08 -10.94
C ALA A 42 -14.26 15.58 -9.81
N ILE A 43 -14.80 16.36 -8.86
CA ILE A 43 -14.06 16.80 -7.66
C ILE A 43 -13.65 15.60 -6.81
N ILE A 44 -14.58 14.67 -6.51
CA ILE A 44 -14.27 13.49 -5.69
C ILE A 44 -13.18 12.63 -6.34
N THR A 45 -13.27 12.43 -7.65
CA THR A 45 -12.42 11.48 -8.38
C THR A 45 -11.04 12.06 -8.71
N ASN A 46 -10.91 13.37 -8.92
CA ASN A 46 -9.69 13.96 -9.49
C ASN A 46 -8.99 14.96 -8.56
N ALA A 47 -9.65 15.42 -7.49
CA ALA A 47 -9.04 16.39 -6.61
C ALA A 47 -8.00 15.72 -5.70
N ILE A 48 -6.86 16.40 -5.55
CA ILE A 48 -5.74 15.92 -4.75
C ILE A 48 -5.72 16.65 -3.43
N ASN A 49 -5.53 15.89 -2.34
CA ASN A 49 -5.38 16.46 -1.01
C ASN A 49 -4.12 17.33 -0.96
N THR A 50 -4.29 18.57 -0.51
CA THR A 50 -3.24 19.55 -0.31
C THR A 50 -3.42 20.25 1.04
N TYR A 51 -2.50 21.13 1.40
CA TYR A 51 -2.52 21.86 2.65
C TYR A 51 -2.27 23.34 2.40
N GLY A 52 -3.07 24.20 3.03
CA GLY A 52 -2.84 25.64 2.99
C GLY A 52 -1.76 26.09 3.96
N ALA A 53 -1.52 27.39 4.01
CA ALA A 53 -0.48 28.00 4.84
C ALA A 53 -0.68 27.77 6.35
N ARG A 54 -1.91 27.55 6.80
CA ARG A 54 -2.24 27.23 8.19
C ARG A 54 -2.42 25.73 8.40
N ARG A 55 -1.91 24.90 7.48
CA ARG A 55 -2.03 23.43 7.47
C ARG A 55 -3.48 22.94 7.42
N GLU A 56 -4.41 23.78 6.98
CA GLU A 56 -5.79 23.38 6.72
C GLU A 56 -5.82 22.36 5.58
N ALA A 57 -6.64 21.31 5.73
CA ALA A 57 -6.81 20.33 4.68
C ALA A 57 -7.60 20.95 3.52
N LEU A 58 -7.00 20.94 2.33
CA LEU A 58 -7.56 21.46 1.10
C LEU A 58 -7.63 20.36 0.04
N ARG A 59 -8.43 20.58 -1.00
CA ARG A 59 -8.44 19.74 -2.20
C ARG A 59 -8.28 20.62 -3.43
N GLY A 60 -7.32 20.27 -4.28
CA GLY A 60 -7.02 21.01 -5.50
C GLY A 60 -7.30 20.18 -6.75
N LEU A 61 -7.95 20.79 -7.74
CA LEU A 61 -8.08 20.24 -9.09
C LEU A 61 -6.96 20.79 -9.98
N TYR A 62 -6.17 19.88 -10.54
CA TYR A 62 -5.01 20.23 -11.37
C TYR A 62 -5.18 19.61 -12.75
N THR A 63 -5.39 20.45 -13.76
CA THR A 63 -5.75 20.06 -15.13
C THR A 63 -4.68 19.28 -15.90
N THR A 64 -3.45 19.19 -15.39
CA THR A 64 -2.42 18.31 -15.95
C THR A 64 -2.21 17.05 -15.11
N LEU A 65 -2.35 17.19 -13.79
CA LEU A 65 -2.02 16.14 -12.83
C LEU A 65 -3.05 15.01 -12.84
N TYR A 66 -4.33 15.31 -13.10
CA TYR A 66 -5.40 14.32 -13.18
C TYR A 66 -5.21 13.27 -14.28
N LEU A 67 -4.32 13.52 -15.25
CA LEU A 67 -4.00 12.60 -16.34
C LEU A 67 -3.07 11.45 -15.91
N MET A 68 -2.35 11.59 -14.80
CA MET A 68 -1.43 10.55 -14.34
C MET A 68 -2.19 9.46 -13.61
N ASN A 69 -1.92 8.21 -13.98
CA ASN A 69 -2.57 7.05 -13.40
C ASN A 69 -1.95 6.63 -12.06
N HIS A 70 -2.70 5.79 -11.36
CA HIS A 70 -2.29 5.21 -10.09
C HIS A 70 -1.21 4.13 -10.25
N SER A 71 -0.28 4.07 -9.30
CA SER A 71 0.46 2.86 -8.95
C SER A 71 0.76 2.83 -7.45
N CYS A 72 0.60 1.67 -6.80
CA CYS A 72 1.05 1.48 -5.40
C CYS A 72 2.58 1.44 -5.28
N CYS A 73 3.29 1.35 -6.40
CA CYS A 73 4.75 1.51 -6.54
C CYS A 73 5.00 2.64 -7.58
N PRO A 74 4.85 3.91 -7.18
CA PRO A 74 4.87 5.03 -8.13
C PRO A 74 6.28 5.38 -8.60
N ASN A 75 6.40 5.94 -9.80
CA ASN A 75 7.65 6.49 -10.33
C ASN A 75 7.71 8.02 -10.28
N VAL A 76 6.61 8.68 -9.89
CA VAL A 76 6.49 10.12 -9.67
C VAL A 76 6.01 10.39 -8.24
N THR A 77 6.65 11.35 -7.58
CA THR A 77 6.21 11.89 -6.29
C THR A 77 5.55 13.26 -6.48
N ILE A 78 4.50 13.51 -5.69
CA ILE A 78 3.74 14.76 -5.70
C ILE A 78 4.01 15.53 -4.42
N ARG A 79 4.30 16.82 -4.55
CA ARG A 79 4.43 17.75 -3.41
C ARG A 79 3.63 19.01 -3.70
N SER A 80 2.76 19.37 -2.77
CA SER A 80 2.09 20.66 -2.79
C SER A 80 2.79 21.69 -1.90
N GLU A 81 2.59 22.96 -2.23
CA GLU A 81 2.95 24.12 -1.42
C GLU A 81 1.69 24.79 -0.84
N PRO A 82 1.85 25.56 0.26
CA PRO A 82 0.78 26.37 0.84
C PRO A 82 0.02 27.30 -0.11
N ASP A 83 0.66 27.74 -1.19
CA ASP A 83 0.06 28.64 -2.20
C ASP A 83 -0.78 27.88 -3.26
N GLY A 84 -0.91 26.57 -3.12
CA GLY A 84 -1.62 25.70 -4.05
C GLY A 84 -0.78 25.18 -5.20
N THR A 85 0.50 25.57 -5.32
CA THR A 85 1.40 25.03 -6.34
C THR A 85 1.67 23.55 -6.09
N VAL A 86 1.61 22.73 -7.15
CA VAL A 86 1.98 21.31 -7.07
C VAL A 86 3.13 20.98 -7.99
N TYR A 87 4.11 20.26 -7.43
CA TYR A 87 5.26 19.73 -8.15
C TYR A 87 5.10 18.22 -8.31
N ALA A 88 5.13 17.76 -9.55
CA ALA A 88 5.35 16.36 -9.89
C ALA A 88 6.83 16.16 -10.22
N ARG A 89 7.50 15.23 -9.54
CA ARG A 89 8.92 14.93 -9.77
C ARG A 89 9.12 13.44 -9.98
N ALA A 90 9.99 13.09 -10.91
CA ALA A 90 10.45 11.70 -11.04
C ALA A 90 11.11 11.26 -9.71
N ALA A 91 10.60 10.18 -9.13
CA ALA A 91 11.17 9.54 -7.95
C ALA A 91 12.30 8.58 -8.34
N VAL A 92 12.18 7.95 -9.51
CA VAL A 92 13.15 7.02 -10.09
C VAL A 92 13.48 7.42 -11.53
N PRO A 93 14.54 6.90 -12.17
CA PRO A 93 14.78 7.11 -13.59
C PRO A 93 13.60 6.62 -14.44
N ILE A 94 13.07 7.49 -15.31
CA ILE A 94 11.94 7.19 -16.20
C ILE A 94 12.43 7.25 -17.65
N LYS A 95 12.31 6.14 -18.38
CA LYS A 95 12.68 6.06 -19.80
C LYS A 95 11.60 6.68 -20.68
N LYS A 96 11.99 7.19 -21.84
CA LYS A 96 11.04 7.69 -22.86
C LYS A 96 10.01 6.61 -23.18
N GLY A 97 8.73 6.97 -23.15
CA GLY A 97 7.60 6.07 -23.43
C GLY A 97 7.07 5.32 -22.20
N GLN A 98 7.73 5.39 -21.04
CA GLN A 98 7.14 4.87 -19.80
C GLN A 98 6.05 5.81 -19.27
N PRO A 99 4.94 5.28 -18.74
CA PRO A 99 3.90 6.09 -18.13
C PRO A 99 4.41 6.77 -16.85
N LEU A 100 3.90 7.97 -16.59
CA LEU A 100 4.09 8.68 -15.33
C LEU A 100 2.98 8.25 -14.36
N LEU A 101 3.38 7.71 -13.21
CA LEU A 101 2.49 7.08 -12.24
C LEU A 101 2.76 7.64 -10.84
N PHE A 102 1.72 8.07 -10.15
CA PHE A 102 1.78 8.46 -8.74
C PHE A 102 0.81 7.63 -7.90
N SER A 103 1.00 7.60 -6.58
CA SER A 103 0.05 6.90 -5.70
C SER A 103 -1.08 7.83 -5.29
N TYR A 104 -2.31 7.36 -5.47
CA TYR A 104 -3.52 8.05 -5.01
C TYR A 104 -3.76 7.81 -3.52
N LEU A 105 -3.09 6.81 -2.96
CA LEU A 105 -3.31 6.29 -1.61
C LEU A 105 -2.02 6.38 -0.78
N PRO A 106 -2.13 6.42 0.55
CA PRO A 106 -1.00 6.20 1.44
C PRO A 106 -0.26 4.88 1.14
N PRO A 107 1.08 4.88 1.09
CA PRO A 107 1.87 3.66 0.90
C PRO A 107 1.77 2.67 2.07
N SER A 108 1.38 3.16 3.25
CA SER A 108 1.23 2.42 4.50
C SER A 108 -0.04 1.60 4.58
N ASP A 109 -0.92 1.69 3.58
CA ASP A 109 -2.17 0.94 3.58
C ASP A 109 -1.92 -0.51 3.14
N PRO A 110 -2.52 -1.50 3.83
CA PRO A 110 -2.45 -2.90 3.43
C PRO A 110 -3.26 -3.19 2.15
N LEU A 111 -3.04 -4.35 1.55
CA LEU A 111 -3.56 -4.74 0.24
C LEU A 111 -5.08 -4.57 0.12
N TRP A 112 -5.84 -5.09 1.09
CA TRP A 112 -7.30 -5.01 1.08
C TRP A 112 -7.82 -3.57 1.15
N ARG A 113 -7.17 -2.68 1.93
CA ARG A 113 -7.52 -1.25 1.95
C ARG A 113 -7.21 -0.59 0.63
N ARG A 114 -6.04 -0.84 0.05
CA ARG A 114 -5.67 -0.26 -1.25
C ARG A 114 -6.64 -0.69 -2.34
N GLN A 115 -6.94 -1.98 -2.45
CA GLN A 115 -7.88 -2.49 -3.46
C GLN A 115 -9.31 -2.03 -3.19
N GLY A 116 -9.75 -1.99 -1.94
CA GLY A 116 -11.07 -1.51 -1.53
C GLY A 116 -11.28 -0.03 -1.86
N ASP A 117 -10.33 0.83 -1.52
CA ASP A 117 -10.39 2.27 -1.80
C ASP A 117 -10.34 2.55 -3.30
N LEU A 118 -9.48 1.86 -4.06
CA LEU A 118 -9.43 2.03 -5.51
C LEU A 118 -10.71 1.54 -6.20
N THR A 119 -11.29 0.45 -5.72
CA THR A 119 -12.54 -0.10 -6.28
C THR A 119 -13.73 0.80 -5.95
N SER A 120 -13.83 1.30 -4.71
CA SER A 120 -14.97 2.10 -4.26
C SER A 120 -14.92 3.56 -4.71
N LEU A 121 -13.73 4.18 -4.74
CA LEU A 121 -13.59 5.60 -5.06
C LEU A 121 -13.28 5.88 -6.53
N TYR A 122 -12.51 4.99 -7.17
CA TYR A 122 -12.00 5.17 -8.53
C TYR A 122 -12.47 4.07 -9.50
N TYR A 123 -13.26 3.10 -9.01
CA TYR A 123 -13.91 2.08 -9.81
C TYR A 123 -12.99 1.19 -10.64
N PHE A 124 -11.77 0.95 -10.15
CA PHE A 124 -10.82 0.01 -10.77
C PHE A 124 -10.06 -0.81 -9.71
N ARG A 125 -9.56 -1.98 -10.12
CA ARG A 125 -8.61 -2.77 -9.32
C ARG A 125 -7.19 -2.54 -9.80
N CYS A 126 -6.27 -2.32 -8.87
CA CYS A 126 -4.87 -2.09 -9.23
C CYS A 126 -4.15 -3.40 -9.55
N ASN A 127 -3.41 -3.41 -10.65
CA ASN A 127 -2.56 -4.52 -11.11
C ASN A 127 -1.08 -4.11 -11.23
N CYS A 128 -0.64 -3.11 -10.46
CA CYS A 128 0.78 -2.74 -10.41
C CYS A 128 1.62 -3.87 -9.78
N GLU A 129 2.94 -3.81 -9.94
CA GLU A 129 3.90 -4.81 -9.45
C GLU A 129 3.67 -5.20 -7.98
N ARG A 130 3.45 -4.21 -7.10
CA ARG A 130 3.16 -4.47 -5.68
C ARG A 130 1.83 -5.23 -5.44
N CYS A 131 0.82 -5.03 -6.29
CA CYS A 131 -0.51 -5.63 -6.10
C CYS A 131 -0.64 -7.02 -6.71
N ILE A 132 0.16 -7.35 -7.72
CA ILE A 132 0.17 -8.69 -8.32
C ILE A 132 1.17 -9.63 -7.63
N ASP A 133 2.20 -9.07 -6.99
CA ASP A 133 3.15 -9.82 -6.18
C ASP A 133 2.54 -10.18 -4.81
N HIS A 134 2.34 -11.47 -4.58
CA HIS A 134 1.81 -12.02 -3.33
C HIS A 134 2.68 -11.69 -2.10
N THR A 135 3.97 -11.38 -2.31
CA THR A 135 4.91 -10.98 -1.24
C THR A 135 4.97 -9.46 -1.04
N GLU A 136 4.23 -8.67 -1.82
CA GLU A 136 4.29 -7.20 -1.83
C GLU A 136 5.74 -6.65 -1.87
N LEU A 137 6.51 -6.99 -2.90
CA LEU A 137 7.91 -6.59 -3.08
C LEU A 137 8.83 -7.22 -2.01
N GLY A 138 8.55 -8.47 -1.64
CA GLY A 138 9.28 -9.23 -0.61
C GLY A 138 9.14 -8.68 0.81
N THR A 139 8.14 -7.83 1.05
CA THR A 139 7.90 -7.21 2.36
C THR A 139 6.92 -8.01 3.21
N TYR A 140 6.02 -8.76 2.57
CA TYR A 140 4.86 -9.39 3.20
C TYR A 140 4.02 -8.36 3.98
N PHE A 141 3.95 -7.12 3.47
CA PHE A 141 3.46 -5.96 4.23
C PHE A 141 2.05 -6.14 4.83
N SER A 142 1.18 -6.88 4.15
CA SER A 142 -0.18 -7.21 4.59
C SER A 142 -0.36 -8.66 5.07
N SER A 143 0.70 -9.48 5.02
CA SER A 143 0.66 -10.91 5.33
C SER A 143 1.06 -11.20 6.77
N PRO A 144 0.18 -11.76 7.61
CA PRO A 144 0.55 -12.21 8.94
C PRO A 144 1.42 -13.47 8.89
N LEU A 145 2.09 -13.81 10.01
CA LEU A 145 2.65 -15.14 10.19
C LEU A 145 1.55 -16.19 10.09
N CYS A 146 1.89 -17.35 9.54
CA CYS A 146 1.01 -18.50 9.57
C CYS A 146 0.76 -18.94 11.03
N PRO A 147 -0.50 -19.16 11.44
CA PRO A 147 -0.80 -19.58 12.81
C PRO A 147 -0.46 -21.06 13.08
N GLN A 148 -0.33 -21.89 12.04
CA GLN A 148 -0.10 -23.33 12.17
C GLN A 148 1.37 -23.74 12.09
N CYS A 149 2.18 -22.99 11.33
CA CYS A 149 3.58 -23.33 11.11
C CYS A 149 4.48 -22.17 11.50
N SER A 150 5.71 -22.49 11.84
CA SER A 150 6.54 -21.55 12.57
C SER A 150 7.42 -20.68 11.67
N GLY A 151 7.20 -20.66 10.35
CA GLY A 151 8.01 -19.88 9.41
C GLY A 151 7.33 -19.43 8.11
N GLY A 152 6.07 -19.81 7.87
CA GLY A 152 5.33 -19.37 6.69
C GLY A 152 4.52 -18.08 6.95
N PHE A 153 4.02 -17.49 5.87
CA PHE A 153 3.09 -16.36 5.88
C PHE A 153 1.76 -16.80 5.29
N LEU A 154 0.66 -16.15 5.68
CA LEU A 154 -0.58 -16.25 4.92
C LEU A 154 -0.47 -15.30 3.72
N GLU A 155 -0.42 -15.86 2.52
CA GLU A 155 -0.20 -15.10 1.29
C GLU A 155 -1.52 -14.92 0.51
N PRO A 156 -1.77 -13.72 -0.05
CA PRO A 156 -2.93 -13.46 -0.88
C PRO A 156 -2.84 -14.21 -2.21
N TYR A 157 -3.99 -14.60 -2.75
CA TYR A 157 -4.08 -15.13 -4.10
C TYR A 157 -4.04 -14.01 -5.16
N GLU A 158 -3.36 -14.25 -6.28
CA GLU A 158 -3.30 -13.31 -7.39
C GLU A 158 -4.71 -13.03 -7.97
N GLY A 159 -5.11 -11.76 -7.99
CA GLY A 159 -6.46 -11.36 -8.45
C GLY A 159 -7.56 -11.45 -7.37
N GLY A 160 -7.25 -11.97 -6.17
CA GLY A 160 -8.18 -12.05 -5.04
C GLY A 160 -9.34 -13.04 -5.24
N GLY A 161 -10.31 -13.01 -4.31
CA GLY A 161 -11.50 -13.87 -4.36
C GLY A 161 -11.27 -15.33 -3.95
N ARG A 162 -10.08 -15.65 -3.45
CA ARG A 162 -9.75 -16.94 -2.82
C ARG A 162 -9.21 -16.69 -1.42
N PRO A 163 -9.30 -17.68 -0.52
CA PRO A 163 -8.62 -17.64 0.77
C PRO A 163 -7.13 -17.37 0.60
N TRP A 164 -6.55 -16.66 1.55
CA TRP A 164 -5.11 -16.54 1.69
C TRP A 164 -4.55 -17.85 2.19
N SER A 165 -3.42 -18.30 1.64
CA SER A 165 -2.89 -19.63 1.90
C SER A 165 -1.43 -19.57 2.32
N CYS A 166 -1.04 -20.43 3.26
CA CYS A 166 0.36 -20.63 3.63
C CYS A 166 1.00 -21.68 2.69
N PRO A 167 2.04 -21.32 1.91
CA PRO A 167 2.70 -22.27 1.01
C PRO A 167 3.41 -23.43 1.72
N GLU A 168 3.77 -23.25 2.99
CA GLU A 168 4.57 -24.23 3.76
C GLU A 168 3.72 -25.39 4.33
N CYS A 169 2.50 -25.10 4.77
CA CYS A 169 1.64 -26.10 5.43
C CYS A 169 0.23 -26.22 4.84
N GLY A 170 -0.15 -25.34 3.91
CA GLY A 170 -1.47 -25.35 3.28
C GLY A 170 -2.59 -24.76 4.13
N GLU A 171 -2.29 -24.10 5.26
CA GLU A 171 -3.29 -23.38 6.06
C GLU A 171 -3.96 -22.29 5.21
N GLU A 172 -5.28 -22.23 5.22
CA GLU A 172 -6.06 -21.24 4.48
C GLU A 172 -6.92 -20.38 5.42
N GLN A 173 -7.00 -19.08 5.15
CA GLN A 173 -7.91 -18.17 5.84
C GLN A 173 -8.59 -17.20 4.85
N PRO A 174 -9.89 -16.92 5.00
CA PRO A 174 -10.56 -15.90 4.19
C PRO A 174 -9.88 -14.52 4.33
N GLU A 175 -9.79 -13.76 3.23
CA GLU A 175 -9.20 -12.41 3.23
C GLU A 175 -9.86 -11.48 4.27
N GLU A 176 -11.19 -11.57 4.39
CA GLU A 176 -11.98 -10.80 5.35
C GLU A 176 -11.56 -11.07 6.80
N GLU A 177 -11.24 -12.32 7.13
CA GLU A 177 -10.82 -12.71 8.47
C GLU A 177 -9.38 -12.23 8.77
N VAL A 178 -8.47 -12.38 7.81
CA VAL A 178 -7.10 -11.84 7.91
C VAL A 178 -7.14 -10.32 8.12
N ALA A 179 -7.94 -9.62 7.32
CA ALA A 179 -8.13 -8.18 7.43
C ALA A 179 -8.73 -7.79 8.79
N ARG A 180 -9.79 -8.46 9.22
CA ARG A 180 -10.47 -8.20 10.50
C ARG A 180 -9.51 -8.35 11.68
N GLN A 181 -8.76 -9.45 11.74
CA GLN A 181 -7.79 -9.70 12.82
C GLN A 181 -6.71 -8.61 12.88
N ALA A 182 -6.14 -8.26 11.74
CA ALA A 182 -5.10 -7.22 11.67
C ALA A 182 -5.65 -5.84 12.07
N GLU A 183 -6.86 -5.49 11.64
CA GLU A 183 -7.50 -4.22 12.00
C GLU A 183 -7.92 -4.13 13.47
N GLU A 184 -8.40 -5.22 14.07
CA GLU A 184 -8.64 -5.30 15.51
C GLU A 184 -7.36 -5.10 16.31
N TYR A 185 -6.25 -5.66 15.82
CA TYR A 185 -4.94 -5.45 16.44
C TYR A 185 -4.50 -3.99 16.37
N VAL A 186 -4.69 -3.32 15.23
CA VAL A 186 -4.42 -1.88 15.09
C VAL A 186 -5.25 -1.06 16.08
N LYS A 187 -6.55 -1.35 16.22
CA LYS A 187 -7.42 -0.69 17.20
C LYS A 187 -6.93 -0.91 18.63
N ARG A 188 -6.44 -2.12 18.94
CA ARG A 188 -5.87 -2.45 20.23
C ARG A 188 -4.60 -1.64 20.52
N ILE A 189 -3.67 -1.55 19.57
CA ILE A 189 -2.47 -0.71 19.68
C ILE A 189 -2.85 0.73 20.01
N GLN A 190 -3.80 1.31 19.28
CA GLN A 190 -4.25 2.70 19.49
C GLN A 190 -4.88 2.92 20.86
N LYS A 191 -5.61 1.93 21.38
CA LYS A 191 -6.32 2.03 22.67
C LYS A 191 -5.40 1.76 23.88
N GLU A 192 -4.51 0.78 23.76
CA GLU A 192 -3.76 0.23 24.89
C GLU A 192 -2.34 0.79 25.02
N SER A 193 -1.79 1.44 23.99
CA SER A 193 -0.47 2.09 24.06
C SER A 193 -0.54 3.44 24.79
N THR A 194 -1.04 3.43 26.03
CA THR A 194 -1.29 4.64 26.84
C THR A 194 -0.02 5.31 27.33
N ASP A 195 1.07 4.54 27.44
CA ASP A 195 2.39 5.00 27.85
C ASP A 195 3.48 4.25 27.07
N MET A 196 4.74 4.60 27.34
CA MET A 196 5.90 4.02 26.67
C MET A 196 6.04 2.51 26.86
N GLU A 197 5.79 2.01 28.07
CA GLU A 197 5.97 0.61 28.41
C GLU A 197 4.95 -0.23 27.65
N ALA A 198 3.68 0.20 27.69
CA ALA A 198 2.60 -0.42 26.93
C ALA A 198 2.85 -0.37 25.42
N ALA A 199 3.36 0.75 24.89
CA ALA A 199 3.70 0.88 23.47
C ALA A 199 4.83 -0.07 23.04
N LEU A 200 5.86 -0.25 23.87
CA LEU A 200 6.97 -1.18 23.61
C LEU A 200 6.51 -2.65 23.68
N GLN A 201 5.59 -2.96 24.60
CA GLN A 201 4.97 -4.28 24.67
C GLN A 201 4.17 -4.57 23.39
N MET A 202 3.32 -3.64 22.95
CA MET A 202 2.55 -3.76 21.71
C MET A 202 3.44 -3.92 20.48
N LEU A 203 4.59 -3.22 20.42
CA LEU A 203 5.57 -3.37 19.35
C LEU A 203 6.16 -4.79 19.31
N THR A 204 6.47 -5.35 20.48
CA THR A 204 7.01 -6.71 20.63
C THR A 204 5.97 -7.74 20.21
N ASP A 205 4.73 -7.60 20.67
CA ASP A 205 3.65 -8.52 20.35
C ASP A 205 3.29 -8.48 18.86
N ALA A 206 3.29 -7.28 18.24
CA ALA A 206 3.09 -7.13 16.81
C ALA A 206 4.21 -7.79 15.99
N ALA A 207 5.45 -7.73 16.46
CA ALA A 207 6.57 -8.40 15.82
C ALA A 207 6.45 -9.94 15.87
N ASN A 208 5.92 -10.47 16.98
CA ASN A 208 5.74 -11.91 17.19
C ASN A 208 4.50 -12.47 16.51
N THR A 209 3.45 -11.66 16.34
CA THR A 209 2.18 -12.07 15.73
C THR A 209 2.22 -11.91 14.21
N PHE A 210 2.76 -10.79 13.73
CA PHE A 210 2.75 -10.45 12.30
C PHE A 210 4.13 -10.54 11.70
N HIS A 211 5.07 -9.68 12.15
CA HIS A 211 6.48 -9.56 11.76
C HIS A 211 6.86 -8.08 11.59
N THR A 212 8.15 -7.78 11.69
CA THR A 212 8.68 -6.41 11.64
C THR A 212 8.48 -5.63 10.33
N ASN A 213 8.12 -6.28 9.22
CA ASN A 213 7.77 -5.60 7.97
C ASN A 213 6.26 -5.36 7.78
N HIS A 214 5.42 -5.81 8.73
CA HIS A 214 3.97 -5.79 8.57
C HIS A 214 3.42 -4.42 8.93
N PHE A 215 2.31 -4.00 8.31
CA PHE A 215 1.71 -2.69 8.59
C PHE A 215 1.28 -2.53 10.06
N VAL A 216 0.86 -3.61 10.73
CA VAL A 216 0.54 -3.59 12.17
C VAL A 216 1.78 -3.26 13.02
N TRP A 217 2.93 -3.83 12.67
CA TRP A 217 4.19 -3.49 13.35
C TRP A 217 4.58 -2.04 13.07
N LEU A 218 4.41 -1.56 11.84
CA LEU A 218 4.63 -0.14 11.50
C LEU A 218 3.75 0.78 12.35
N THR A 219 2.47 0.44 12.56
CA THR A 219 1.58 1.20 13.44
C THR A 219 2.07 1.23 14.89
N ALA A 220 2.46 0.08 15.46
CA ALA A 220 3.03 0.03 16.80
C ALA A 220 4.34 0.84 16.91
N ALA A 221 5.21 0.75 15.91
CA ALA A 221 6.47 1.50 15.89
C ALA A 221 6.22 3.02 15.86
N GLN A 222 5.23 3.48 15.09
CA GLN A 222 4.82 4.88 15.06
C GLN A 222 4.28 5.36 16.42
N MET A 223 3.57 4.50 17.16
CA MET A 223 3.10 4.82 18.51
C MET A 223 4.25 4.97 19.50
N VAL A 224 5.24 4.07 19.47
CA VAL A 224 6.47 4.22 20.27
C VAL A 224 7.20 5.52 19.92
N LEU A 225 7.34 5.84 18.63
CA LEU A 225 7.97 7.08 18.18
C LEU A 225 7.23 8.34 18.67
N HIS A 226 5.89 8.29 18.73
CA HIS A 226 5.08 9.39 19.26
C HIS A 226 5.38 9.65 20.74
N HIS A 227 5.42 8.60 21.56
CA HIS A 227 5.80 8.72 22.98
C HIS A 227 7.25 9.19 23.18
N LEU A 228 8.14 8.95 22.21
CA LEU A 228 9.56 9.35 22.27
C LEU A 228 9.83 10.75 21.70
N GLN A 229 8.81 11.45 21.16
CA GLN A 229 9.02 12.66 20.34
C GLN A 229 9.82 13.75 21.08
N ASP A 230 9.51 13.97 22.36
CA ASP A 230 10.09 15.03 23.21
C ASP A 230 11.29 14.53 24.04
N SER A 231 11.62 13.25 23.96
CA SER A 231 12.70 12.65 24.74
C SER A 231 14.06 12.83 24.06
N THR A 232 15.05 13.30 24.83
CA THR A 232 16.41 13.61 24.38
C THR A 232 17.49 12.78 25.07
N THR A 233 17.11 11.76 25.84
CA THR A 233 18.10 10.90 26.50
C THR A 233 18.86 10.05 25.48
N PRO A 234 20.14 9.70 25.71
CA PRO A 234 20.90 8.87 24.77
C PRO A 234 20.22 7.53 24.43
N HIS A 235 19.57 6.91 25.42
CA HIS A 235 18.86 5.65 25.21
C HIS A 235 17.64 5.81 24.30
N THR A 236 16.79 6.81 24.57
CA THR A 236 15.58 7.05 23.77
C THR A 236 15.91 7.50 22.34
N LEU A 237 16.99 8.28 22.16
CA LEU A 237 17.51 8.63 20.85
C LEU A 237 18.00 7.39 20.07
N SER A 238 18.64 6.42 20.74
CA SER A 238 19.03 5.15 20.12
C SER A 238 17.81 4.36 19.64
N VAL A 239 16.78 4.22 20.48
CA VAL A 239 15.53 3.53 20.12
C VAL A 239 14.85 4.20 18.93
N ARG A 240 14.74 5.54 18.94
CA ARG A 240 14.20 6.31 17.80
C ARG A 240 14.98 6.05 16.52
N ARG A 241 16.31 6.09 16.57
CA ARG A 241 17.17 5.82 15.40
C ARG A 241 16.89 4.43 14.83
N ASP A 242 16.87 3.41 15.68
CA ASP A 242 16.74 2.02 15.24
C ASP A 242 15.35 1.77 14.60
N LEU A 243 14.29 2.34 15.18
CA LEU A 243 12.95 2.31 14.58
C LEU A 243 12.89 3.04 13.23
N TRP A 244 13.44 4.26 13.15
CA TRP A 244 13.46 5.01 11.91
C TRP A 244 14.26 4.32 10.81
N GLN A 245 15.42 3.73 11.13
CA GLN A 245 16.19 2.94 10.17
C GLN A 245 15.37 1.79 9.59
N ARG A 246 14.61 1.07 10.43
CA ARG A 246 13.71 0.00 10.00
C ARG A 246 12.59 0.53 9.09
N ILE A 247 11.92 1.60 9.51
CA ILE A 247 10.79 2.21 8.79
C ILE A 247 11.26 2.74 7.43
N ILE A 248 12.40 3.41 7.36
CA ILE A 248 12.99 3.89 6.11
C ILE A 248 13.32 2.72 5.19
N GLY A 249 13.93 1.65 5.70
CA GLY A 249 14.21 0.44 4.92
C GLY A 249 12.95 -0.23 4.36
N LEU A 250 11.83 -0.17 5.09
CA LEU A 250 10.53 -0.64 4.59
C LEU A 250 10.00 0.27 3.47
N TYR A 251 9.99 1.59 3.67
CA TYR A 251 9.55 2.53 2.64
C TYR A 251 10.46 2.58 1.41
N GLN A 252 11.72 2.18 1.52
CA GLN A 252 12.61 1.99 0.36
C GLN A 252 12.08 0.97 -0.63
N ARG A 253 11.38 -0.06 -0.14
CA ARG A 253 10.73 -1.07 -0.98
C ARG A 253 9.35 -0.61 -1.44
N LEU A 254 8.53 -0.07 -0.53
CA LEU A 254 7.14 0.31 -0.85
C LEU A 254 7.01 1.55 -1.75
N GLU A 255 7.94 2.50 -1.63
CA GLU A 255 7.99 3.72 -2.43
C GLU A 255 9.43 3.96 -2.90
N PRO A 256 9.87 3.32 -3.99
CA PRO A 256 11.25 3.44 -4.46
C PRO A 256 11.60 4.87 -4.89
N GLY A 257 12.89 5.20 -4.82
CA GLY A 257 13.41 6.49 -5.27
C GLY A 257 13.34 7.64 -4.27
N ALA A 258 13.56 8.86 -4.77
CA ALA A 258 13.66 10.09 -3.99
C ALA A 258 12.30 10.56 -3.48
N THR A 259 12.00 10.29 -2.22
CA THR A 259 10.72 10.62 -1.58
C THR A 259 10.92 11.40 -0.28
N ARG A 260 9.92 12.24 0.07
CA ARG A 260 9.94 13.01 1.33
C ARG A 260 10.11 12.13 2.56
N ARG A 261 9.46 10.95 2.56
CA ARG A 261 9.48 10.01 3.70
C ARG A 261 10.87 9.43 3.99
N LYS A 262 11.79 9.49 3.03
CA LYS A 262 13.18 9.04 3.22
C LYS A 262 14.15 10.15 3.62
N GLY A 263 13.68 11.40 3.74
CA GLY A 263 14.57 12.57 3.88
C GLY A 263 15.38 12.87 2.60
N GLU A 264 15.20 12.09 1.54
CA GLU A 264 15.80 12.28 0.22
C GLU A 264 14.91 13.23 -0.61
N SER A 265 14.68 14.43 -0.09
CA SER A 265 14.27 15.53 -0.96
C SER A 265 15.52 16.02 -1.66
N GLY A 266 15.62 15.86 -2.98
CA GLY A 266 16.71 16.47 -3.75
C GLY A 266 16.84 17.94 -3.38
N ALA A 267 17.86 18.27 -2.59
CA ALA A 267 18.12 19.63 -2.17
C ALA A 267 18.39 20.43 -3.44
N ARG A 268 17.69 21.56 -3.61
CA ARG A 268 18.19 22.56 -4.56
C ARG A 268 19.51 23.04 -3.96
N GLY A 269 20.62 22.50 -4.44
CA GLY A 269 21.90 23.19 -4.31
C GLY A 269 21.70 24.59 -4.89
N ARG A 270 22.22 25.62 -4.21
CA ARG A 270 22.25 27.00 -4.73
C ARG A 270 22.91 27.10 -6.11
N ASP A 271 23.60 26.04 -6.54
CA ASP A 271 24.33 25.97 -7.80
C ASP A 271 23.83 24.88 -8.74
N GLY A 272 22.51 24.72 -8.95
CA GLY A 272 21.95 24.04 -10.13
C GLY A 272 22.42 22.60 -10.46
N LYS A 273 23.13 21.92 -9.57
CA LYS A 273 23.66 20.57 -9.74
C LYS A 273 23.12 19.69 -8.61
N SER A 274 22.52 18.56 -9.01
CA SER A 274 21.99 17.56 -8.09
C SER A 274 23.14 16.86 -7.37
N ASN A 275 23.28 17.07 -6.06
CA ASN A 275 24.10 16.21 -5.23
C ASN A 275 23.18 15.21 -4.50
N SER A 276 23.31 13.94 -4.89
CA SER A 276 22.83 12.81 -4.11
C SER A 276 23.70 12.70 -2.87
N LEU A 277 23.13 12.95 -1.70
CA LEU A 277 23.78 12.67 -0.41
C LEU A 277 23.43 11.23 -0.04
N THR A 278 24.26 10.29 -0.49
CA THR A 278 24.27 8.91 -0.03
C THR A 278 24.90 8.85 1.36
N MET A 279 24.10 8.63 2.40
CA MET A 279 24.63 8.27 3.71
C MET A 279 25.04 6.80 3.68
N HIS A 280 26.35 6.55 3.65
CA HIS A 280 26.94 5.21 3.72
C HIS A 280 26.61 4.55 5.07
N ALA A 281 26.07 3.33 5.00
CA ALA A 281 25.87 2.45 6.14
C ALA A 281 27.22 1.89 6.63
N SER A 282 27.49 2.01 7.94
CA SER A 282 28.34 1.07 8.66
C SER A 282 28.10 1.20 10.17
N LEU A 283 27.51 0.17 10.77
CA LEU A 283 28.01 -0.56 11.95
C LEU A 283 26.89 -1.36 12.62
N HIS A 284 27.15 -2.66 12.71
CA HIS A 284 26.38 -3.69 13.42
C HIS A 284 26.46 -3.53 14.95
N SER A 285 25.51 -4.20 15.63
CA SER A 285 25.40 -4.49 17.07
C SER A 285 24.65 -3.41 17.88
N HIS A 286 23.64 -3.68 18.73
CA HIS A 286 23.14 -4.89 19.36
C HIS A 286 21.61 -4.75 19.59
N LEU A 287 20.77 -5.43 18.80
CA LEU A 287 19.39 -5.81 19.13
C LEU A 287 19.01 -7.03 18.27
N THR A 288 19.74 -8.13 18.48
CA THR A 288 19.39 -9.44 17.93
C THR A 288 19.48 -10.45 19.05
N ASN A 289 18.35 -10.74 19.70
CA ASN A 289 18.11 -12.06 20.25
C ASN A 289 16.62 -12.24 20.55
N ALA A 290 15.95 -12.98 19.64
CA ALA A 290 14.92 -14.01 19.90
C ALA A 290 13.98 -14.26 18.70
N ALA A 291 13.85 -13.34 17.73
CA ALA A 291 12.93 -13.50 16.59
C ALA A 291 13.58 -13.48 15.18
N ALA A 292 14.88 -13.22 15.07
CA ALA A 292 15.55 -12.96 13.79
C ALA A 292 16.23 -14.19 13.13
N HIS A 293 16.12 -15.40 13.69
CA HIS A 293 16.79 -16.61 13.17
C HIS A 293 15.83 -17.63 12.51
N ARG A 294 14.77 -17.18 11.85
CA ARG A 294 13.93 -18.07 11.01
C ARG A 294 14.02 -17.81 9.52
N CYS A 295 14.86 -16.88 9.09
CA CYS A 295 15.05 -16.57 7.67
C CYS A 295 16.54 -16.64 7.31
N VAL A 296 17.08 -17.86 7.17
CA VAL A 296 18.37 -18.09 6.48
C VAL A 296 18.32 -19.42 5.70
N ALA A 297 18.53 -19.29 4.39
CA ALA A 297 19.10 -20.28 3.46
C ALA A 297 18.27 -21.51 3.07
N VAL A 298 17.50 -21.38 1.98
CA VAL A 298 17.39 -22.48 1.01
C VAL A 298 18.68 -22.49 0.17
N GLN A 299 19.75 -23.02 0.76
CA GLN A 299 20.90 -23.50 -0.02
C GLN A 299 20.70 -25.00 -0.27
N ARG A 300 20.36 -25.36 -1.51
CA ARG A 300 20.53 -26.74 -1.99
C ARG A 300 21.99 -27.14 -1.80
N ARG A 301 22.25 -28.18 -1.01
CA ARG A 301 23.53 -28.91 -1.05
C ARG A 301 23.34 -30.29 -1.67
N PRO A 302 24.33 -30.78 -2.44
CA PRO A 302 24.33 -32.09 -3.08
C PRO A 302 25.03 -33.16 -2.22
N GLY A 303 24.73 -34.43 -2.52
CA GLY A 303 25.42 -35.62 -2.03
C GLY A 303 24.51 -36.52 -1.19
N GLY A 304 24.46 -37.84 -1.36
CA GLY A 304 25.19 -38.76 -2.22
C GLY A 304 24.82 -40.20 -1.83
N GLU A 305 24.96 -41.09 -2.82
CA GLU A 305 25.26 -42.53 -2.76
C GLU A 305 24.39 -43.52 -1.96
N GLY A 306 23.89 -44.52 -2.69
CA GLY A 306 23.37 -45.80 -2.20
C GLY A 306 22.96 -46.66 -3.39
N GLY A 307 23.87 -47.54 -3.84
CA GLY A 307 23.82 -48.22 -5.14
C GLY A 307 22.91 -49.45 -5.25
N GLY A 308 22.85 -49.98 -6.48
CA GLY A 308 22.35 -51.34 -6.74
C GLY A 308 21.75 -51.57 -8.13
N GLY A 309 22.62 -51.88 -9.12
CA GLY A 309 22.41 -52.91 -10.14
C GLY A 309 21.33 -52.77 -11.22
N GLY A 310 21.73 -52.97 -12.48
CA GLY A 310 20.87 -53.62 -13.48
C GLY A 310 20.71 -52.91 -14.84
N THR A 311 21.66 -53.18 -15.74
CA THR A 311 21.50 -53.51 -17.18
C THR A 311 20.55 -52.71 -18.10
N ASP A 312 21.17 -52.25 -19.20
CA ASP A 312 20.71 -52.23 -20.59
C ASP A 312 19.44 -51.46 -21.01
N GLY A 313 19.60 -50.61 -22.03
CA GLY A 313 18.48 -50.17 -22.85
C GLY A 313 18.65 -48.83 -23.56
N CYS A 314 19.58 -48.73 -24.51
CA CYS A 314 19.57 -47.68 -25.52
C CYS A 314 18.47 -47.98 -26.56
N LEU A 315 17.51 -47.08 -26.80
CA LEU A 315 16.74 -47.02 -28.07
C LEU A 315 16.03 -45.65 -28.26
N ARG A 316 16.57 -44.88 -29.22
CA ARG A 316 15.98 -44.02 -30.27
C ARG A 316 14.60 -43.33 -30.10
N GLU A 317 14.65 -42.01 -30.36
CA GLU A 317 13.83 -41.20 -31.28
C GLU A 317 12.49 -41.78 -31.82
N LYS A 318 11.44 -40.95 -31.78
CA LYS A 318 10.71 -40.52 -32.99
C LYS A 318 9.75 -39.35 -32.74
N ASP A 319 9.82 -38.41 -33.67
CA ASP A 319 8.89 -37.31 -33.91
C ASP A 319 7.44 -37.77 -34.15
N ALA A 320 6.49 -36.89 -33.81
CA ALA A 320 5.25 -36.76 -34.57
C ALA A 320 4.75 -35.31 -34.52
N GLN A 321 4.79 -34.69 -35.69
CA GLN A 321 4.33 -33.36 -36.04
C GLN A 321 3.01 -33.50 -36.82
N GLN A 322 2.26 -32.39 -36.90
CA GLN A 322 1.10 -32.11 -37.78
C GLN A 322 -0.28 -32.54 -37.25
N GLY A 323 -1.33 -31.71 -37.30
CA GLY A 323 -1.47 -30.36 -37.86
C GLY A 323 -2.96 -29.96 -37.98
N ALA A 324 -3.19 -28.64 -38.11
CA ALA A 324 -4.34 -27.93 -38.69
C ALA A 324 -5.75 -28.23 -38.12
N GLY A 325 -6.68 -27.28 -37.93
CA GLY A 325 -6.82 -25.89 -38.34
C GLY A 325 -8.32 -25.52 -38.27
N GLY A 326 -8.65 -24.23 -38.30
CA GLY A 326 -10.03 -23.75 -38.54
C GLY A 326 -10.63 -22.93 -37.39
N GLY A 327 -10.64 -21.62 -37.55
CA GLY A 327 -11.32 -20.68 -36.66
C GLY A 327 -12.79 -20.46 -37.02
N THR A 328 -13.54 -19.93 -36.06
CA THR A 328 -14.60 -18.92 -36.23
C THR A 328 -14.95 -18.36 -34.85
N GLU A 329 -15.05 -17.04 -34.77
CA GLU A 329 -15.38 -16.23 -33.58
C GLU A 329 -16.93 -15.96 -33.54
N PRO A 330 -17.47 -15.13 -32.62
CA PRO A 330 -17.99 -15.49 -31.29
C PRO A 330 -19.51 -15.32 -31.17
N ARG A 331 -20.15 -15.85 -30.09
CA ARG A 331 -21.37 -15.24 -29.52
C ARG A 331 -21.86 -15.85 -28.18
N ARG A 332 -22.24 -14.90 -27.30
CA ARG A 332 -23.32 -14.90 -26.29
C ARG A 332 -23.01 -15.29 -24.84
N HIS A 333 -22.85 -14.22 -24.05
CA HIS A 333 -23.53 -13.91 -22.79
C HIS A 333 -24.36 -15.04 -22.15
N HIS A 334 -23.94 -15.45 -20.95
CA HIS A 334 -24.86 -15.87 -19.90
C HIS A 334 -24.68 -15.00 -18.67
N ALA A 335 -25.76 -14.34 -18.27
CA ALA A 335 -25.89 -13.55 -17.06
C ALA A 335 -25.87 -14.47 -15.84
N GLY A 336 -24.86 -14.30 -14.98
CA GLY A 336 -24.82 -14.85 -13.63
C GLY A 336 -25.34 -13.82 -12.64
N ARG A 337 -26.34 -14.20 -11.86
CA ARG A 337 -27.00 -13.40 -10.81
C ARG A 337 -25.99 -12.82 -9.82
N LEU A 338 -26.06 -11.51 -9.61
CA LEU A 338 -25.47 -10.83 -8.46
C LEU A 338 -26.26 -11.23 -7.21
N HIS A 339 -25.59 -11.92 -6.27
CA HIS A 339 -26.06 -12.02 -4.90
C HIS A 339 -25.91 -10.64 -4.25
N GLN A 340 -27.02 -10.11 -3.74
CA GLN A 340 -27.06 -8.91 -2.92
C GLN A 340 -26.41 -9.22 -1.57
N ASP A 341 -25.34 -8.49 -1.25
CA ASP A 341 -24.70 -8.52 0.07
C ASP A 341 -25.21 -7.32 0.89
N PRO A 342 -25.99 -7.53 1.96
CA PRO A 342 -26.53 -6.45 2.77
C PRO A 342 -25.51 -6.09 3.87
N GLY A 343 -24.50 -5.28 3.53
CA GLY A 343 -23.43 -4.98 4.48
C GLY A 343 -22.56 -3.75 4.23
N ALA A 344 -22.93 -2.82 3.35
CA ALA A 344 -22.14 -1.61 3.13
C ALA A 344 -22.37 -0.58 4.25
N ARG A 345 -21.58 -0.65 5.33
CA ARG A 345 -21.46 0.43 6.31
C ARG A 345 -20.70 1.60 5.68
N ALA A 346 -21.22 2.80 5.88
CA ALA A 346 -20.68 4.07 5.39
C ALA A 346 -19.15 4.17 5.61
N ALA A 347 -18.40 4.24 4.52
CA ALA A 347 -16.99 4.58 4.53
C ALA A 347 -16.87 6.07 4.87
N GLY A 348 -16.78 6.36 6.16
CA GLY A 348 -16.35 7.67 6.65
C GLY A 348 -14.95 7.94 6.08
N ILE A 349 -14.79 9.08 5.44
CA ILE A 349 -13.52 9.61 4.95
C ILE A 349 -12.61 9.78 6.17
N HIS A 350 -11.84 8.74 6.52
CA HIS A 350 -10.82 8.85 7.54
C HIS A 350 -9.67 9.67 6.96
N GLY A 351 -9.68 10.95 7.28
CA GLY A 351 -8.49 11.78 7.19
C GLY A 351 -7.39 11.09 7.99
N ALA A 352 -6.36 10.61 7.29
CA ALA A 352 -5.10 10.27 7.92
C ALA A 352 -4.53 11.55 8.54
N ALA A 353 -4.80 11.74 9.83
CA ALA A 353 -4.07 12.68 10.66
C ALA A 353 -2.63 12.19 10.72
N VAL A 354 -1.80 12.66 9.79
CA VAL A 354 -0.35 12.61 9.95
C VAL A 354 -0.05 13.50 11.14
N ALA A 355 0.43 12.89 12.23
CA ALA A 355 0.98 13.60 13.38
C ALA A 355 2.06 14.59 12.88
N GLY A 356 1.66 15.85 12.76
CA GLY A 356 2.57 16.95 12.51
C GLY A 356 3.26 17.28 13.82
N GLY A 357 4.45 16.71 14.04
CA GLY A 357 5.38 17.22 15.03
C GLY A 357 5.64 18.70 14.78
N GLY A 358 5.43 19.50 15.81
CA GLY A 358 5.76 20.92 15.82
C GLY A 358 7.26 21.11 15.91
N GLU A 359 7.76 22.09 15.18
CA GLU A 359 9.00 22.78 15.51
C GLU A 359 8.66 24.27 15.46
N GLU A 360 8.50 24.84 16.65
CA GLU A 360 8.67 26.27 16.89
C GLU A 360 10.17 26.52 17.16
N GLY A 361 10.71 27.59 16.55
CA GLY A 361 11.82 28.36 17.12
C GLY A 361 13.24 28.06 16.61
N ALA A 362 13.62 28.70 15.49
CA ALA A 362 14.63 29.79 15.42
C ALA A 362 15.08 30.00 13.96
#